data_AF-A0A0S8L094-F1
#
_entry.id   AF-A0A0S8L094-F1
#
_cell.length_a   1.000
_cell.length_b   1.000
_cell.length_c   1.000
_cell.angle_alpha   90.00
_cell.angle_beta   90.00
_cell.angle_gamma   90.00
#
_symmetry.space_group_name_H-M   'P 1'
#
loop_
_entity.id
_entity.type
_entity.pdbx_description
1 polymer ?
#
loop_
_entity_poly.entity_id
_entity_poly.type
_entity_poly.pdbx_seq_one_letter_code
_entity_poly.pdbx_strand_id
1 'polypeptide(L)'
;MPLPPSTFRFTRVGVVALLALSATCVFLAPWMMPDDYSWLSNVISESAAQGVEGAWVARLGFLLFGSAVLWLALSLRSSWARGAYWMHIAFGVFMISTAAFSHRPWQNDVPFDAFEDFLHSVTATAMGFAFSFGVLARTFQRKSDEALKRSLDVLAIIAAIFLPLLGGLEPAYAGLAQRSMFAIAYLWYGSEAWV
;
A
#
# COMPACT_ATOMS: atom_id res chain seq x y z
N MET A 1 -1.34 27.21 15.95
CA MET A 1 -2.77 27.31 16.28
C MET A 1 -3.37 25.91 16.16
N PRO A 2 -4.00 25.34 17.19
CA PRO A 2 -4.66 24.04 17.06
C PRO A 2 -5.79 24.13 16.04
N LEU A 3 -5.90 23.13 15.15
CA LEU A 3 -6.95 23.08 14.13
C LEU A 3 -8.33 22.90 14.77
N PRO A 4 -9.41 23.44 14.17
CA PRO A 4 -10.76 23.27 14.69
C PRO A 4 -11.19 21.77 14.66
N PRO A 5 -12.03 21.31 15.59
CA PRO A 5 -12.47 19.91 15.70
C PRO A 5 -13.09 19.33 14.42
N SER A 6 -13.73 20.16 13.59
CA SER A 6 -14.31 19.78 12.30
C SER A 6 -13.24 19.35 11.29
N THR A 7 -12.05 19.93 11.32
CA THR A 7 -10.93 19.58 10.44
C THR A 7 -10.42 18.17 10.74
N PHE A 8 -10.36 17.78 12.03
CA PHE A 8 -9.97 16.42 12.40
C PHE A 8 -10.97 15.41 11.87
N ARG A 9 -12.28 15.62 12.06
CA ARG A 9 -13.31 14.71 11.55
C ARG A 9 -13.25 14.58 10.02
N PHE A 10 -13.02 15.68 9.30
CA PHE A 10 -12.88 15.68 7.86
C PHE A 10 -11.69 14.85 7.38
N THR A 11 -10.50 15.05 7.97
CA THR A 11 -9.31 14.23 7.67
C THR A 11 -9.58 12.76 7.92
N ARG A 12 -10.16 12.40 9.08
CA ARG A 12 -10.43 10.99 9.42
C ARG A 12 -11.34 10.32 8.40
N VAL A 13 -12.49 10.93 8.13
CA VAL A 13 -13.47 10.39 7.18
C VAL A 13 -12.88 10.32 5.78
N GLY A 14 -12.15 11.36 5.35
CA GLY A 14 -11.55 11.40 4.02
C GLY A 14 -10.47 10.34 3.82
N VAL A 15 -9.54 10.19 4.76
CA VAL A 15 -8.49 9.15 4.71
C VAL A 15 -9.13 7.76 4.70
N VAL A 16 -10.06 7.48 5.63
CA VAL A 16 -10.72 6.17 5.70
C VAL A 16 -11.52 5.88 4.42
N ALA A 17 -12.20 6.87 3.86
CA ALA A 17 -12.93 6.71 2.60
C ALA A 17 -11.99 6.39 1.44
N LEU A 18 -10.84 7.07 1.31
CA LEU A 18 -9.86 6.76 0.27
C LEU A 18 -9.23 5.38 0.45
N LEU A 19 -8.90 4.99 1.69
CA LEU A 19 -8.41 3.64 1.98
C LEU A 19 -9.44 2.57 1.63
N ALA A 20 -10.72 2.80 1.95
CA ALA A 20 -11.81 1.88 1.63
C ALA A 20 -12.01 1.76 0.11
N LEU A 21 -12.07 2.88 -0.61
CA LEU A 21 -12.18 2.89 -2.08
C LEU A 21 -10.98 2.21 -2.73
N SER A 22 -9.78 2.46 -2.22
CA SER A 22 -8.55 1.80 -2.65
C SER A 22 -8.62 0.29 -2.46
N ALA A 23 -9.01 -0.16 -1.26
CA ALA A 23 -9.16 -1.57 -0.94
C ALA A 23 -10.22 -2.23 -1.83
N THR A 24 -11.33 -1.54 -2.10
CA THR A 24 -12.36 -2.01 -3.05
C THR A 24 -11.80 -2.17 -4.45
N CYS A 25 -11.05 -1.19 -4.96
CA CYS A 25 -10.42 -1.28 -6.28
C CYS A 25 -9.46 -2.48 -6.36
N VAL A 26 -8.55 -2.61 -5.39
CA VAL A 26 -7.59 -3.74 -5.33
C VAL A 26 -8.30 -5.08 -5.19
N PHE A 27 -9.37 -5.14 -4.40
CA PHE A 27 -10.17 -6.35 -4.22
C PHE A 27 -10.91 -6.74 -5.50
N LEU A 28 -11.49 -5.77 -6.21
CA LEU A 28 -12.25 -6.02 -7.44
C LEU A 28 -11.39 -6.24 -8.67
N ALA A 29 -10.13 -5.77 -8.68
CA ALA A 29 -9.25 -5.87 -9.84
C ALA A 29 -9.13 -7.30 -10.43
N PRO A 30 -9.00 -8.38 -9.65
CA PRO A 30 -8.97 -9.76 -10.18
C PRO A 30 -10.20 -10.14 -11.02
N TRP A 31 -11.39 -9.61 -10.71
CA TRP A 31 -12.59 -9.86 -11.51
C TRP A 31 -12.61 -9.11 -12.85
N MET A 32 -11.67 -8.18 -13.03
CA MET A 32 -11.49 -7.43 -14.27
C MET A 32 -10.37 -8.01 -15.13
N MET A 33 -9.66 -9.03 -14.64
CA MET A 33 -8.56 -9.66 -15.35
C MET A 33 -9.06 -10.79 -16.26
N PRO A 34 -8.30 -11.16 -17.31
CA PRO A 34 -8.55 -12.34 -18.12
C PRO A 34 -8.68 -13.64 -17.30
N ASP A 35 -9.33 -14.64 -17.88
CA ASP A 35 -9.68 -15.92 -17.21
C ASP A 35 -8.46 -16.72 -16.72
N ASP A 36 -7.27 -16.45 -17.26
CA ASP A 36 -6.02 -17.08 -16.85
C ASP A 36 -5.36 -16.41 -15.62
N TYR A 37 -5.94 -15.31 -15.12
CA TYR A 37 -5.48 -14.66 -13.89
C TYR A 37 -5.87 -15.47 -12.66
N SER A 38 -4.86 -15.81 -11.86
CA SER A 38 -5.03 -16.51 -10.59
C SER A 38 -4.93 -15.54 -9.41
N TRP A 39 -6.01 -15.41 -8.65
CA TRP A 39 -6.02 -14.62 -7.41
C TRP A 39 -4.97 -15.10 -6.38
N LEU A 40 -4.61 -16.39 -6.42
CA LEU A 40 -3.68 -17.01 -5.48
C LEU A 40 -2.22 -16.75 -5.84
N SER A 41 -1.87 -16.91 -7.11
CA SER A 41 -0.48 -16.85 -7.58
C SER A 41 -0.13 -15.51 -8.19
N ASN A 42 -1.04 -14.84 -8.89
CA ASN A 42 -0.75 -13.54 -9.48
C ASN A 42 -0.77 -12.44 -8.44
N VAL A 43 0.30 -11.64 -8.42
CA VAL A 43 0.46 -10.53 -7.49
C VAL A 43 -0.49 -9.39 -7.88
N ILE A 44 -0.86 -8.53 -6.93
CA ILE A 44 -1.64 -7.31 -7.18
C ILE A 44 -0.90 -6.41 -8.18
N SER A 45 0.43 -6.35 -8.14
CA SER A 45 1.19 -5.59 -9.15
C SER A 45 0.89 -6.07 -10.58
N GLU A 46 0.66 -7.37 -10.78
CA GLU A 46 0.27 -7.92 -12.09
C GLU A 46 -1.15 -7.54 -12.48
N SER A 47 -2.08 -7.32 -11.53
CA SER A 47 -3.40 -6.77 -11.88
C SER A 47 -3.36 -5.28 -12.24
N ALA A 48 -2.22 -4.62 -12.07
CA ALA A 48 -1.93 -3.27 -12.57
C ALA A 48 -1.11 -3.29 -13.87
N ALA A 49 -0.95 -4.44 -14.53
CA ALA A 49 -0.02 -4.64 -15.63
C ALA A 49 -0.32 -3.84 -16.90
N GLN A 50 0.73 -3.64 -17.71
CA GLN A 50 0.69 -3.08 -19.06
C GLN A 50 -0.14 -3.96 -20.00
N GLY A 51 -0.82 -3.34 -20.96
CA GLY A 51 -1.52 -4.07 -22.04
C GLY A 51 -2.75 -4.91 -21.61
N VAL A 52 -3.07 -4.96 -20.30
CA VAL A 52 -4.18 -5.74 -19.76
C VAL A 52 -5.43 -4.87 -19.62
N GLU A 53 -6.53 -5.32 -20.23
CA GLU A 53 -7.84 -4.68 -20.05
C GLU A 53 -8.27 -4.73 -18.58
N GLY A 54 -8.88 -3.66 -18.07
CA GLY A 54 -9.30 -3.59 -16.66
C GLY A 54 -8.18 -3.29 -15.65
N ALA A 55 -6.90 -3.31 -16.05
CA ALA A 55 -5.77 -3.05 -15.14
C ALA A 55 -5.78 -1.64 -14.50
N TRP A 56 -6.52 -0.71 -15.12
CA TRP A 56 -6.75 0.62 -14.57
C TRP A 56 -7.41 0.58 -13.18
N VAL A 57 -8.19 -0.47 -12.86
CA VAL A 57 -8.83 -0.61 -11.55
C VAL A 57 -7.79 -0.79 -10.45
N ALA A 58 -6.79 -1.65 -10.64
CA ALA A 58 -5.71 -1.81 -9.67
C ALA A 58 -4.86 -0.53 -9.56
N ARG A 59 -4.55 0.13 -10.68
CA ARG A 59 -3.80 1.40 -10.69
C ARG A 59 -4.56 2.52 -9.98
N LEU A 60 -5.88 2.60 -10.15
CA LEU A 60 -6.72 3.53 -9.39
C LEU A 60 -6.67 3.21 -7.89
N GLY A 61 -6.71 1.93 -7.52
CA GLY A 61 -6.46 1.49 -6.15
C GLY A 61 -5.13 2.03 -5.61
N PHE A 62 -4.05 1.85 -6.36
CA PHE A 62 -2.72 2.32 -5.97
C PHE A 62 -2.66 3.84 -5.79
N LEU A 63 -3.24 4.60 -6.73
CA LEU A 63 -3.34 6.05 -6.65
C LEU A 63 -4.10 6.50 -5.40
N LEU A 64 -5.26 5.89 -5.13
CA LEU A 64 -6.09 6.20 -3.96
C LEU A 64 -5.36 5.86 -2.66
N PHE A 65 -4.65 4.73 -2.61
CA PHE A 65 -3.88 4.35 -1.44
C PHE A 65 -2.78 5.37 -1.14
N GLY A 66 -1.97 5.70 -2.14
CA GLY A 66 -0.88 6.67 -1.98
C GLY A 66 -1.40 8.04 -1.57
N SER A 67 -2.52 8.48 -2.18
CA SER A 67 -3.20 9.74 -1.82
C SER A 67 -3.71 9.75 -0.38
N ALA A 68 -4.31 8.64 0.08
CA ALA A 68 -4.76 8.51 1.47
C ALA A 68 -3.61 8.65 2.46
N VAL A 69 -2.48 8.00 2.17
CA VAL A 69 -1.30 8.04 3.05
C VAL A 69 -0.64 9.42 3.05
N LEU A 70 -0.53 10.08 1.89
CA LEU A 70 -0.02 11.46 1.83
C LEU A 70 -0.90 12.40 2.65
N TRP A 71 -2.22 12.32 2.50
CA TRP A 71 -3.14 13.14 3.28
C TRP A 71 -3.00 12.85 4.79
N LEU A 72 -2.92 11.58 5.19
CA LEU A 72 -2.73 11.20 6.58
C LEU A 72 -1.40 11.74 7.14
N ALA A 73 -0.29 11.52 6.46
CA ALA A 73 1.04 11.96 6.89
C ALA A 73 1.13 13.48 7.02
N LEU A 74 0.58 14.22 6.05
CA LEU A 74 0.50 15.69 6.10
C LEU A 74 -0.34 16.17 7.28
N SER A 75 -1.45 15.49 7.58
CA SER A 75 -2.34 15.82 8.69
C SER A 75 -1.74 15.51 10.06
N LEU A 76 -0.87 14.49 10.14
CA LEU A 76 -0.20 14.06 11.38
C LEU A 76 1.22 14.57 11.53
N ARG A 77 1.65 15.55 10.71
CA ARG A 77 3.01 16.10 10.72
C ARG A 77 3.51 16.54 12.10
N SER A 78 2.64 17.13 12.94
CA SER A 78 3.01 17.57 14.29
C SER A 78 3.03 16.45 15.32
N SER A 79 2.38 15.32 15.03
CA SER A 79 2.19 14.21 15.96
C SER A 79 3.21 13.08 15.71
N TRP A 80 3.58 12.87 14.45
CA TRP A 80 4.57 11.87 14.06
C TRP A 80 6.01 12.40 14.18
N ALA A 81 6.93 11.52 14.55
CA ALA A 81 8.36 11.80 14.52
C ALA A 81 8.78 12.07 13.08
N ARG A 82 9.84 12.87 12.91
CA ARG A 82 10.36 13.23 11.59
C ARG A 82 10.65 12.00 10.73
N GLY A 83 11.18 10.93 11.33
CA GLY A 83 11.44 9.66 10.65
C GLY A 83 10.15 9.03 10.10
N ALA A 84 9.15 8.81 10.97
CA ALA A 84 7.86 8.25 10.56
C ALA A 84 7.17 9.13 9.50
N TYR A 85 7.14 10.45 9.72
CA TYR A 85 6.56 11.40 8.77
C TYR A 85 7.19 11.29 7.37
N TRP A 86 8.51 11.41 7.24
CA TRP A 86 9.16 11.39 5.93
C TRP A 86 9.08 10.02 5.25
N MET A 87 9.13 8.93 6.03
CA MET A 87 8.96 7.58 5.49
C MET A 87 7.55 7.36 4.93
N HIS A 88 6.50 7.84 5.61
CA HIS A 88 5.14 7.72 5.08
C HIS A 88 4.83 8.70 3.94
N ILE A 89 5.48 9.88 3.89
CA ILE A 89 5.48 10.73 2.69
C ILE A 89 6.12 9.98 1.52
N ALA A 90 7.29 9.37 1.72
CA ALA A 90 7.96 8.59 0.69
C ALA A 90 7.11 7.40 0.23
N PHE A 91 6.46 6.68 1.16
CA PHE A 91 5.50 5.63 0.85
C PHE A 91 4.41 6.13 -0.10
N GLY A 92 3.75 7.24 0.26
CA GLY A 92 2.64 7.78 -0.53
C GLY A 92 3.08 8.18 -1.94
N VAL A 93 4.25 8.82 -2.07
CA VAL A 93 4.85 9.16 -3.38
C VAL A 93 5.14 7.90 -4.18
N PHE A 94 5.84 6.92 -3.62
CA PHE A 94 6.20 5.70 -4.34
C PHE A 94 4.99 4.83 -4.70
N MET A 95 3.96 4.82 -3.87
CA MET A 95 2.69 4.15 -4.17
C MET A 95 2.01 4.77 -5.39
N ILE A 96 1.98 6.12 -5.48
CA ILE A 96 1.45 6.84 -6.64
C ILE A 96 2.34 6.59 -7.87
N SER A 97 3.66 6.61 -7.72
CA SER A 97 4.57 6.26 -8.82
C SER A 97 4.35 4.84 -9.33
N THR A 98 4.10 3.88 -8.43
CA THR A 98 3.76 2.48 -8.77
C THR A 98 2.40 2.37 -9.47
N ALA A 99 1.49 3.32 -9.25
CA ALA A 99 0.26 3.43 -10.04
C ALA A 99 0.50 3.97 -11.45
N ALA A 100 1.49 4.86 -11.60
CA ALA A 100 1.82 5.54 -12.85
C ALA A 100 2.66 4.67 -13.79
N PHE A 101 3.62 3.91 -13.25
CA PHE A 101 4.41 2.93 -13.97
C PHE A 101 3.75 1.56 -13.82
N SER A 102 3.31 0.95 -14.91
CA SER A 102 2.58 -0.31 -14.91
C SER A 102 3.54 -1.50 -14.95
N HIS A 103 3.23 -2.55 -14.19
CA HIS A 103 4.04 -3.77 -14.15
C HIS A 103 3.99 -4.53 -15.48
N ARG A 104 4.96 -5.39 -15.77
CA ARG A 104 4.83 -6.39 -16.83
C ARG A 104 3.60 -7.29 -16.59
N PRO A 105 2.93 -7.74 -17.67
CA PRO A 105 1.86 -8.72 -17.58
C PRO A 105 2.38 -10.11 -17.21
N TRP A 106 1.51 -10.96 -16.68
CA TRP A 106 1.81 -12.37 -16.39
C TRP A 106 1.75 -13.26 -17.65
N GLN A 107 1.01 -12.80 -18.67
CA GLN A 107 0.92 -13.44 -19.99
C GLN A 107 2.19 -13.15 -20.79
N ASN A 108 2.86 -14.21 -21.26
CA ASN A 108 4.16 -14.11 -21.95
C ASN A 108 4.06 -13.49 -23.36
N ASP A 109 2.86 -13.50 -23.94
CA ASP A 109 2.58 -13.03 -25.31
C ASP A 109 2.12 -11.58 -25.38
N VAL A 110 1.85 -10.94 -24.23
CA VAL A 110 1.49 -9.52 -24.16
C VAL A 110 2.77 -8.66 -24.17
N PRO A 111 2.99 -7.82 -25.19
CA PRO A 111 4.15 -6.93 -25.24
C PRO A 111 4.15 -5.93 -24.07
N PHE A 112 5.33 -5.62 -23.54
CA PHE A 112 5.49 -4.63 -22.47
C PHE A 112 6.78 -3.80 -22.66
N ASP A 113 6.78 -2.59 -22.11
CA ASP A 113 7.94 -1.72 -21.96
C ASP A 113 8.72 -2.12 -20.70
N ALA A 114 9.96 -2.59 -20.91
CA ALA A 114 10.84 -3.05 -19.84
C ALA A 114 11.35 -1.91 -18.93
N PHE A 115 11.43 -0.68 -19.44
CA PHE A 115 11.83 0.48 -18.63
C PHE A 115 10.69 0.90 -17.69
N GLU A 116 9.45 0.90 -18.17
CA GLU A 116 8.27 1.13 -17.31
C GLU A 116 8.16 0.05 -16.23
N ASP A 117 8.36 -1.23 -16.58
CA ASP A 117 8.37 -2.35 -15.62
C ASP A 117 9.48 -2.22 -14.57
N PHE A 118 10.67 -1.79 -15.00
CA PHE A 118 11.78 -1.50 -14.10
C PHE A 118 11.42 -0.38 -13.12
N LEU A 119 10.84 0.72 -13.61
CA LEU A 119 10.41 1.82 -12.75
C LEU A 119 9.34 1.37 -11.75
N HIS A 120 8.35 0.58 -12.18
CA HIS A 120 7.34 -0.02 -11.29
C HIS A 120 8.00 -0.84 -10.18
N SER A 121 8.95 -1.70 -10.54
CA SER A 121 9.64 -2.58 -9.59
C SER A 121 10.46 -1.79 -8.57
N VAL A 122 11.18 -0.75 -9.01
CA VAL A 122 11.94 0.14 -8.12
C VAL A 122 11.01 0.88 -7.18
N THR A 123 9.92 1.47 -7.68
CA THR A 123 8.99 2.24 -6.84
C THR A 123 8.24 1.34 -5.87
N ALA A 124 7.79 0.15 -6.29
CA ALA A 124 7.12 -0.82 -5.42
C ALA A 124 8.05 -1.32 -4.30
N THR A 125 9.33 -1.56 -4.63
CA THR A 125 10.33 -1.96 -3.64
C THR A 125 10.61 -0.83 -2.65
N ALA A 126 10.86 0.38 -3.15
CA ALA A 126 11.11 1.56 -2.32
C ALA A 126 9.91 1.89 -1.41
N MET A 127 8.68 1.72 -1.92
CA MET A 127 7.45 1.82 -1.14
C MET A 127 7.44 0.81 0.03
N GLY A 128 7.78 -0.46 -0.19
CA GLY A 128 7.82 -1.48 0.87
C GLY A 128 8.83 -1.14 1.98
N PHE A 129 10.01 -0.65 1.60
CA PHE A 129 11.01 -0.15 2.58
C PHE A 129 10.50 1.07 3.34
N ALA A 130 9.93 2.05 2.64
CA ALA A 130 9.38 3.25 3.25
C ALA A 130 8.25 2.91 4.25
N PHE A 131 7.37 1.97 3.92
CA PHE A 131 6.38 1.45 4.87
C PHE A 131 7.05 0.86 6.12
N SER A 132 7.97 -0.07 5.93
CA SER A 132 8.60 -0.83 7.03
C SER A 132 9.36 0.08 7.99
N PHE A 133 10.18 0.99 7.46
CA PHE A 133 10.92 1.95 8.28
C PHE A 133 10.01 3.00 8.91
N GLY A 134 8.93 3.41 8.23
CA GLY A 134 7.93 4.32 8.77
C GLY A 134 7.20 3.73 9.98
N VAL A 135 6.72 2.49 9.86
CA VAL A 135 6.09 1.75 10.95
C VAL A 135 7.07 1.54 12.10
N LEU A 136 8.30 1.11 11.82
CA LEU A 136 9.33 0.95 12.84
C LEU A 136 9.60 2.25 13.61
N ALA A 137 9.75 3.37 12.91
CA ALA A 137 9.91 4.68 13.53
C ALA A 137 8.69 5.05 14.39
N ARG A 138 7.47 4.71 13.94
CA ARG A 138 6.24 4.95 14.68
C ARG A 138 6.15 4.10 15.95
N THR A 139 6.64 2.86 15.93
CA THR A 139 6.69 1.96 17.10
C THR A 139 7.42 2.59 18.28
N PHE A 140 8.56 3.25 18.04
CA PHE A 140 9.35 3.91 19.08
C PHE A 140 8.65 5.12 19.70
N GLN A 141 7.60 5.65 19.06
CA GLN A 141 6.80 6.74 19.61
C GLN A 141 5.56 6.27 20.38
N ARG A 142 5.27 4.96 20.40
CA ARG A 142 4.07 4.42 21.06
C ARG A 142 4.15 4.61 22.57
N LYS A 143 3.10 5.16 23.14
CA LYS A 143 2.91 5.21 24.60
C LYS A 143 2.57 3.83 25.17
N SER A 144 2.65 3.68 26.49
CA SER A 144 2.39 2.41 27.19
C SER A 144 0.93 1.96 27.10
N ASP A 145 -0.01 2.90 26.94
CA ASP A 145 -1.45 2.66 26.78
C ASP A 145 -1.86 2.30 25.34
N GLU A 146 -0.95 2.37 24.36
CA GLU A 146 -1.20 2.05 22.95
C GLU A 146 -0.86 0.58 22.59
N ALA A 147 -1.14 -0.38 23.48
CA ALA A 147 -0.73 -1.77 23.31
C ALA A 147 -1.24 -2.41 22.00
N LEU A 148 -2.51 -2.19 21.65
CA LEU A 148 -3.10 -2.71 20.40
C LEU A 148 -2.40 -2.15 19.15
N LYS A 149 -2.11 -0.84 19.13
CA LYS A 149 -1.42 -0.22 17.99
C LYS A 149 0.02 -0.70 17.88
N ARG A 150 0.69 -0.93 19.01
CA ARG A 150 2.02 -1.55 19.03
C ARG A 150 1.99 -2.98 18.47
N SER A 151 0.97 -3.77 18.78
CA SER A 151 0.79 -5.10 18.17
C SER A 151 0.58 -5.01 16.65
N LEU A 152 -0.18 -4.02 16.18
CA LEU A 152 -0.33 -3.77 14.74
C LEU A 152 0.98 -3.34 14.08
N ASP A 153 1.82 -2.53 14.75
CA ASP A 153 3.13 -2.17 14.24
C ASP A 153 4.02 -3.41 14.06
N VAL A 154 4.06 -4.29 15.07
CA VAL A 154 4.84 -5.54 15.01
C VAL A 154 4.31 -6.45 13.91
N LEU A 155 2.99 -6.62 13.80
CA LEU A 155 2.38 -7.41 12.73
C LEU A 155 2.75 -6.86 11.35
N ALA A 156 2.68 -5.54 11.17
CA ALA A 156 3.02 -4.88 9.91
C ALA A 156 4.50 -5.07 9.54
N ILE A 157 5.43 -4.95 10.50
CA ILE A 157 6.86 -5.17 10.27
C ILE A 157 7.15 -6.63 9.92
N ILE A 158 6.60 -7.58 10.67
CA ILE A 158 6.75 -9.01 10.40
C ILE A 158 6.21 -9.33 9.00
N ALA A 159 5.00 -8.87 8.69
CA ALA A 159 4.38 -9.10 7.40
C ALA A 159 5.20 -8.52 6.24
N ALA A 160 5.72 -7.30 6.38
CA ALA A 160 6.52 -6.64 5.36
C ALA A 160 7.87 -7.32 5.10
N ILE A 161 8.39 -8.10 6.07
CA ILE A 161 9.63 -8.88 5.91
C ILE A 161 9.31 -10.27 5.33
N PHE A 162 8.39 -11.00 5.96
CA PHE A 162 8.21 -12.43 5.67
C PHE A 162 7.27 -12.72 4.50
N LEU A 163 6.24 -11.91 4.24
CA LEU A 163 5.32 -12.18 3.14
C LEU A 163 5.95 -12.00 1.75
N PRO A 164 6.80 -10.98 1.48
CA PRO A 164 7.54 -10.92 0.22
C PRO A 164 8.45 -12.13 0.01
N LEU A 165 9.14 -12.58 1.07
CA LEU A 165 10.00 -13.76 1.01
C LEU A 165 9.19 -15.02 0.71
N LEU A 166 8.04 -15.19 1.38
CA LEU A 166 7.13 -16.30 1.12
C LEU A 166 6.64 -16.30 -0.34
N GLY A 167 6.23 -15.15 -0.86
CA GLY A 167 5.78 -15.03 -2.25
C GLY A 167 6.88 -15.33 -3.27
N GLY A 168 8.14 -15.00 -2.96
CA GLY A 168 9.29 -15.33 -3.80
C GLY A 168 9.70 -16.81 -3.75
N LEU A 169 9.55 -17.45 -2.58
CA LEU A 169 9.90 -18.88 -2.39
C LEU A 169 8.80 -19.82 -2.86
N GLU A 170 7.53 -19.41 -2.74
CA GLU A 170 6.35 -20.18 -3.12
C GLU A 170 5.48 -19.38 -4.09
N PRO A 171 5.84 -19.34 -5.39
CA PRO A 171 5.12 -18.56 -6.41
C PRO A 171 3.63 -18.89 -6.51
N ALA A 172 3.23 -20.11 -6.15
CA ALA A 172 1.83 -20.53 -6.11
C ALA A 172 0.97 -19.67 -5.15
N TYR A 173 1.57 -19.04 -4.15
CA TYR A 173 0.90 -18.22 -3.14
C TYR A 173 1.33 -16.75 -3.15
N ALA A 174 2.10 -16.31 -4.15
CA ALA A 174 2.63 -14.95 -4.20
C ALA A 174 1.52 -13.88 -4.20
N GLY A 175 0.44 -14.15 -4.94
CA GLY A 175 -0.76 -13.31 -4.96
C GLY A 175 -1.43 -13.15 -3.60
N LEU A 176 -1.62 -14.26 -2.88
CA LEU A 176 -2.18 -14.22 -1.53
C LEU A 176 -1.27 -13.50 -0.54
N ALA A 177 0.04 -13.72 -0.63
CA ALA A 177 1.03 -13.06 0.21
C ALA A 177 0.97 -11.52 0.03
N GLN A 178 0.98 -11.03 -1.21
CA GLN A 178 0.94 -9.59 -1.47
C GLN A 178 -0.41 -8.96 -1.05
N ARG A 179 -1.54 -9.66 -1.25
CA ARG A 179 -2.86 -9.21 -0.77
C ARG A 179 -2.91 -9.09 0.75
N SER A 180 -2.29 -10.05 1.44
CA SER A 180 -2.19 -10.03 2.90
C SER A 180 -1.35 -8.84 3.39
N MET A 181 -0.25 -8.51 2.70
CA MET A 181 0.53 -7.29 2.98
C MET A 181 -0.32 -6.02 2.83
N PHE A 182 -1.07 -5.89 1.73
CA PHE A 182 -1.95 -4.74 1.50
C PHE A 182 -3.04 -4.64 2.56
N ALA A 183 -3.69 -5.76 2.91
CA ALA A 183 -4.71 -5.79 3.96
C ALA A 183 -4.16 -5.30 5.31
N ILE A 184 -2.98 -5.75 5.70
CA ILE A 184 -2.30 -5.32 6.93
C ILE A 184 -1.96 -3.82 6.86
N ALA A 185 -1.47 -3.34 5.72
CA ALA A 185 -1.17 -1.93 5.54
C ALA A 185 -2.44 -1.06 5.62
N TYR A 186 -3.56 -1.47 5.01
CA TYR A 186 -4.84 -0.78 5.13
C TYR A 186 -5.33 -0.71 6.58
N LEU A 187 -5.26 -1.83 7.32
CA LEU A 187 -5.62 -1.86 8.73
C LEU A 187 -4.73 -0.95 9.58
N TRP A 188 -3.42 -0.96 9.30
CA TRP A 188 -2.46 -0.12 10.00
C TRP A 188 -2.75 1.37 9.79
N TYR A 189 -2.85 1.83 8.54
CA TYR A 189 -3.15 3.23 8.23
C TYR A 189 -4.55 3.65 8.68
N GLY A 190 -5.53 2.74 8.56
CA GLY A 190 -6.87 2.94 9.10
C GLY A 190 -6.82 3.21 10.60
N SER A 191 -6.02 2.45 11.36
CA SER A 191 -5.85 2.65 12.81
C SER A 191 -5.16 3.97 13.17
N GLU A 192 -4.23 4.45 12.34
CA GLU A 192 -3.57 5.74 12.54
C GLU A 192 -4.47 6.92 12.21
N ALA A 193 -5.47 6.75 11.34
CA ALA A 193 -6.48 7.79 11.10
C ALA A 193 -7.29 8.09 12.37
N TRP A 194 -7.38 7.18 13.34
CA TRP A 194 -8.12 7.37 14.59
C TRP A 194 -7.29 7.91 15.77
N VAL A 195 -6.08 8.43 15.51
CA VAL A 195 -5.27 9.20 16.48
C VAL A 195 -5.86 10.60 16.66
#